data_AF-A0A5C7Z1P7-F1
#
_entry.id   AF-A0A5C7Z1P7-F1
#
_cell.length_a   1.000
_cell.length_b   1.000
_cell.length_c   1.000
_cell.angle_alpha   90.00
_cell.angle_beta   90.00
_cell.angle_gamma   90.00
#
_symmetry.space_group_name_H-M   'P 1'
#
loop_
_entity.id
_entity.type
_entity.pdbx_description
1 polymer ?
#
loop_
_entity_poly.entity_id
_entity_poly.type
_entity_poly.pdbx_seq_one_letter_code
_entity_poly.pdbx_strand_id
1 'polypeptide(L)'
;MSVKTIYLLSGLGADKRVFEFLDLTTFQVKYIDWIAPGEKESIENYARRLCTQITTNKPTLIGVSFGGIIASEIARQVDCRKVILISSARTKHEIPLYFRIAGMVHLHRFIPIKVIKKVNSFTHWLFGTGGRD
;
A
#
# COMPACT_ATOMS: atom_id res chain seq x y z
N MET A 1 22.87 -16.80 14.41
CA MET A 1 21.47 -16.32 14.52
C MET A 1 20.87 -16.28 13.12
N SER A 2 19.63 -16.75 12.93
CA SER A 2 18.94 -16.66 11.62
C SER A 2 18.54 -15.21 11.35
N VAL A 3 18.93 -14.66 10.20
CA VAL A 3 18.54 -13.31 9.77
C VAL A 3 17.04 -13.30 9.51
N LYS A 4 16.31 -12.35 10.10
CA LYS A 4 14.87 -12.23 9.93
C LYS A 4 14.55 -11.53 8.62
N THR A 5 13.67 -12.12 7.81
CA THR A 5 13.16 -11.51 6.58
C THR A 5 11.96 -10.61 6.85
N ILE A 6 11.94 -9.42 6.27
CA ILE A 6 10.80 -8.49 6.30
C ILE A 6 10.36 -8.15 4.88
N TYR A 7 9.05 -8.00 4.69
CA TYR A 7 8.44 -7.68 3.40
C TYR A 7 7.86 -6.28 3.41
N LEU A 8 8.29 -5.45 2.46
CA LEU A 8 7.90 -4.03 2.36
C LEU A 8 6.91 -3.83 1.21
N LEU A 9 5.81 -3.13 1.47
CA LEU A 9 4.76 -2.80 0.51
C LEU A 9 4.62 -1.27 0.41
N SER A 10 5.01 -0.69 -0.73
CA SER A 10 4.96 0.77 -0.94
C SER A 10 3.53 1.31 -1.04
N GLY A 11 3.34 2.62 -1.15
CA GLY A 11 2.04 3.19 -1.49
C GLY A 11 1.71 2.97 -2.97
N LEU A 12 0.42 3.05 -3.35
CA LEU A 12 0.03 3.01 -4.77
C LEU A 12 0.68 4.20 -5.50
N GLY A 13 1.38 3.92 -6.60
CA GLY A 13 2.11 4.93 -7.36
C GLY A 13 3.47 5.33 -6.76
N ALA A 14 3.87 4.74 -5.63
CA ALA A 14 5.21 4.85 -5.08
C ALA A 14 6.00 3.56 -5.32
N ASP A 15 7.31 3.67 -5.46
CA ASP A 15 8.22 2.52 -5.53
C ASP A 15 8.99 2.35 -4.21
N LYS A 16 9.98 1.44 -4.21
CA LYS A 16 10.80 1.09 -3.05
C LYS A 16 11.52 2.28 -2.39
N ARG A 17 11.71 3.40 -3.09
CA ARG A 17 12.39 4.60 -2.55
C ARG A 17 11.67 5.19 -1.33
N VAL A 18 10.38 4.93 -1.16
CA VAL A 18 9.64 5.35 0.05
C VAL A 18 10.23 4.79 1.36
N PHE A 19 11.07 3.76 1.26
CA PHE A 19 11.75 3.13 2.40
C PHE A 19 13.25 3.46 2.49
N GLU A 20 13.80 4.32 1.62
CA GLU A 20 15.25 4.50 1.47
C GLU A 20 15.95 5.04 2.73
N PHE A 21 15.23 5.81 3.55
CA PHE A 21 15.74 6.40 4.79
C PHE A 21 15.51 5.53 6.03
N LEU A 22 14.91 4.34 5.89
CA LEU A 22 14.77 3.40 7.00
C LEU A 22 16.04 2.57 7.18
N ASP A 23 16.65 2.61 8.36
CA ASP A 23 17.71 1.66 8.70
C ASP A 23 17.10 0.29 9.02
N LEU A 24 17.24 -0.63 8.05
CA LEU A 24 16.79 -2.01 8.13
C LEU A 24 17.95 -2.99 7.93
N THR A 25 19.19 -2.54 8.16
CA THR A 25 20.43 -3.30 7.89
C THR A 25 20.53 -4.63 8.65
N THR A 26 19.84 -4.75 9.78
CA THR A 26 19.76 -5.99 10.58
C THR A 26 18.81 -7.05 10.02
N PHE A 27 18.06 -6.73 8.96
CA PHE A 27 17.03 -7.59 8.38
C PHE A 27 17.34 -7.95 6.93
N GLN A 28 16.84 -9.10 6.48
CA GLN A 28 16.77 -9.40 5.06
C GLN A 28 15.52 -8.73 4.49
N VAL A 29 15.71 -7.62 3.79
CA VAL A 29 14.60 -6.87 3.20
C VAL A 29 14.19 -7.49 1.86
N LYS A 30 12.89 -7.74 1.69
CA LYS A 30 12.26 -8.07 0.41
C LYS A 30 11.17 -7.04 0.12
N TYR A 31 11.12 -6.57 -1.12
CA TYR A 31 10.05 -5.70 -1.58
C TYR A 31 8.99 -6.55 -2.27
N ILE A 32 7.72 -6.26 -2.01
CA ILE A 32 6.61 -6.83 -2.79
C ILE A 32 6.40 -5.91 -3.99
N ASP A 33 6.64 -6.44 -5.18
CA ASP A 33 6.44 -5.72 -6.42
C ASP A 33 4.96 -5.75 -6.82
N TRP A 34 4.44 -4.58 -7.20
CA TRP A 34 3.08 -4.47 -7.71
C TRP A 34 2.95 -5.20 -9.06
N ILE A 35 1.91 -6.01 -9.18
CA ILE A 35 1.54 -6.68 -10.44
C ILE A 35 0.31 -6.02 -11.04
N ALA A 36 0.10 -6.21 -12.35
CA ALA A 36 -1.12 -5.75 -13.00
C ALA A 36 -2.36 -6.43 -12.38
N PRO A 37 -3.37 -5.65 -11.93
CA PRO A 37 -4.62 -6.20 -11.43
C PRO A 37 -5.41 -6.84 -12.57
N GLY A 38 -6.15 -7.90 -12.25
CA GLY A 38 -7.12 -8.51 -13.17
C GLY A 38 -8.38 -7.66 -13.33
N GLU A 39 -9.18 -7.97 -14.35
CA GLU A 39 -10.46 -7.29 -14.55
C GLU A 39 -11.41 -7.57 -13.39
N LYS A 40 -11.96 -6.51 -12.79
CA LYS A 40 -12.92 -6.57 -11.66
C LYS A 40 -12.42 -7.46 -10.51
N GLU A 41 -11.10 -7.59 -10.37
CA GLU A 41 -10.49 -8.41 -9.34
C GLU A 41 -10.73 -7.80 -7.96
N SER A 42 -11.12 -8.65 -7.00
CA SER A 42 -11.29 -8.23 -5.61
C SER A 42 -9.92 -7.99 -4.97
N ILE A 43 -9.87 -7.12 -3.96
CA ILE A 43 -8.63 -6.82 -3.25
C ILE A 43 -8.03 -8.06 -2.57
N GLU A 44 -8.89 -8.98 -2.11
CA GLU A 44 -8.48 -10.24 -1.50
C GLU A 44 -7.78 -11.15 -2.52
N ASN A 45 -8.32 -11.26 -3.74
CA ASN A 45 -7.73 -12.06 -4.81
C ASN A 45 -6.43 -11.44 -5.32
N TYR A 46 -6.38 -10.11 -5.43
CA TYR A 46 -5.16 -9.39 -5.77
C TYR A 46 -4.06 -9.62 -4.72
N ALA A 47 -4.39 -9.47 -3.43
CA ALA A 47 -3.48 -9.76 -2.32
C ALA A 47 -3.00 -11.23 -2.35
N ARG A 48 -3.87 -12.18 -2.69
CA ARG A 48 -3.51 -13.60 -2.82
C ARG A 48 -2.42 -13.82 -3.87
N ARG A 49 -2.51 -13.15 -5.02
CA ARG A 49 -1.49 -13.26 -6.08
C ARG A 49 -0.15 -12.68 -5.64
N LEU A 50 -0.17 -11.61 -4.84
CA LEU A 50 1.05 -11.05 -4.26
C LEU A 50 1.73 -11.98 -3.24
N CYS A 51 0.97 -12.86 -2.58
CA CYS A 51 1.55 -13.86 -1.65
C CYS A 51 2.58 -14.78 -2.32
N THR A 52 2.57 -14.93 -3.66
CA THR A 52 3.58 -15.73 -4.39
C THR A 52 5.01 -15.22 -4.22
N GLN A 53 5.19 -13.95 -3.84
CA GLN A 53 6.48 -13.33 -3.56
C GLN A 53 6.96 -13.58 -2.12
N ILE A 54 6.08 -14.10 -1.25
CA ILE A 54 6.38 -14.39 0.16
C ILE A 54 6.91 -15.82 0.28
N THR A 55 8.23 -15.93 0.45
CA THR A 55 8.96 -17.20 0.48
C THR A 55 9.23 -17.75 1.88
N THR A 56 8.91 -17.01 2.94
CA THR A 56 9.22 -17.40 4.33
C THR A 56 7.95 -17.73 5.11
N ASN A 57 8.06 -18.71 6.02
CA ASN A 57 7.00 -18.97 6.98
C ASN A 57 6.91 -17.82 8.01
N LYS A 58 5.69 -17.49 8.46
CA LYS A 58 5.44 -16.42 9.43
C LYS A 58 6.11 -15.08 9.07
N PRO A 59 5.82 -14.51 7.88
CA PRO A 59 6.46 -13.28 7.42
C PRO A 59 6.13 -12.09 8.34
N THR A 60 7.03 -11.11 8.37
CA THR A 60 6.74 -9.77 8.91
C THR A 60 6.48 -8.83 7.74
N LEU A 61 5.31 -8.17 7.75
CA LEU A 61 4.89 -7.26 6.69
C LEU A 61 4.96 -5.81 7.19
N ILE A 62 5.44 -4.90 6.35
CA ILE A 62 5.43 -3.46 6.60
C ILE A 62 4.81 -2.78 5.38
N GLY A 63 3.73 -2.04 5.55
CA GLY A 63 3.01 -1.41 4.46
C GLY A 63 2.73 0.07 4.73
N VAL A 64 2.96 0.91 3.73
CA VAL A 64 2.67 2.35 3.79
C VAL A 64 1.44 2.69 2.95
N SER A 65 0.51 3.50 3.49
CA SER A 65 -0.70 3.92 2.76
C SER A 65 -1.45 2.72 2.15
N PHE A 66 -1.67 2.69 0.83
CA PHE A 66 -2.29 1.55 0.14
C PHE A 66 -1.56 0.22 0.38
N GLY A 67 -0.23 0.23 0.50
CA GLY A 67 0.56 -0.95 0.85
C GLY A 67 0.18 -1.56 2.19
N GLY A 68 -0.23 -0.73 3.17
CA GLY A 68 -0.72 -1.20 4.46
C GLY A 68 -2.09 -1.88 4.39
N ILE A 69 -2.96 -1.42 3.48
CA ILE A 69 -4.25 -2.08 3.20
C ILE A 69 -3.99 -3.48 2.62
N ILE A 70 -3.11 -3.57 1.61
CA ILE A 70 -2.73 -4.85 1.01
C ILE A 70 -2.02 -5.76 2.01
N ALA A 71 -1.13 -5.24 2.85
CA ALA A 71 -0.48 -6.00 3.91
C ALA A 71 -1.51 -6.60 4.89
N SER A 72 -2.58 -5.85 5.20
CA SER A 72 -3.68 -6.34 6.03
C SER A 72 -4.48 -7.45 5.35
N GLU A 73 -4.73 -7.35 4.04
CA GLU A 73 -5.40 -8.41 3.28
C GLU A 73 -4.53 -9.68 3.11
N ILE A 74 -3.20 -9.53 2.98
CA ILE A 74 -2.26 -10.66 2.99
C ILE A 74 -2.29 -11.36 4.36
N ALA A 75 -2.30 -10.59 5.45
CA ALA A 75 -2.30 -11.14 6.81
C ALA A 75 -3.57 -11.92 7.19
N ARG A 76 -4.66 -11.77 6.42
CA ARG A 76 -5.86 -12.61 6.54
C ARG A 76 -5.71 -13.97 5.86
N GLN A 77 -4.71 -14.13 4.99
CA GLN A 77 -4.50 -15.31 4.14
C GLN A 77 -3.26 -16.11 4.52
N VAL A 78 -2.28 -15.45 5.16
CA VAL A 78 -1.01 -16.04 5.60
C VAL A 78 -0.83 -15.76 7.09
N ASP A 79 -0.46 -16.78 7.85
CA ASP A 79 -0.10 -16.63 9.26
C ASP A 79 1.14 -15.75 9.37
N CYS A 80 0.96 -14.47 9.71
CA CYS A 80 2.03 -13.48 9.78
C CYS A 80 2.57 -13.33 11.21
N ARG A 81 3.89 -13.16 11.35
CA ARG A 81 4.49 -12.90 12.67
C ARG A 81 4.09 -11.53 13.21
N LYS A 82 4.12 -10.52 12.34
CA LYS A 82 3.81 -9.11 12.62
C LYS A 82 3.35 -8.40 11.33
N VAL A 83 2.47 -7.42 11.49
CA VAL A 83 2.06 -6.49 10.42
C VAL A 83 2.21 -5.07 10.96
N ILE A 84 2.98 -4.25 10.28
CA ILE A 84 3.26 -2.86 10.65
C ILE A 84 2.64 -1.95 9.58
N LEU A 85 1.74 -1.07 10.00
CA LEU A 85 1.01 -0.16 9.12
C LEU A 85 1.54 1.27 9.33
N ILE A 86 1.97 1.93 8.26
CA ILE A 86 2.49 3.30 8.28
C ILE A 86 1.55 4.19 7.48
N SER A 87 0.99 5.23 8.10
CA SER A 87 0.07 6.18 7.44
C SER A 87 -1.00 5.47 6.58
N SER A 88 -1.61 4.43 7.14
CA SER A 88 -2.52 3.51 6.45
C SER A 88 -3.79 3.30 7.29
N ALA A 89 -4.74 2.55 6.73
CA ALA A 89 -5.99 2.17 7.39
C ALA A 89 -6.00 0.66 7.63
N ARG A 90 -6.27 0.25 8.87
CA ARG A 90 -6.45 -1.16 9.25
C ARG A 90 -7.80 -1.69 8.80
N THR A 91 -8.82 -0.84 8.83
CA THR A 91 -10.20 -1.23 8.50
C THR A 91 -10.86 -0.20 7.58
N LYS A 92 -11.91 -0.63 6.87
CA LYS A 92 -12.73 0.27 6.04
C LYS A 92 -13.35 1.45 6.81
N HIS A 93 -13.46 1.35 8.13
CA HIS A 93 -14.04 2.38 8.99
C HIS A 93 -13.07 3.53 9.27
N GLU A 94 -11.77 3.29 9.12
CA GLU A 94 -10.72 4.30 9.25
C GLU A 94 -10.53 5.10 7.95
N ILE A 95 -11.08 4.61 6.83
CA ILE A 95 -11.08 5.33 5.56
C ILE A 95 -12.12 6.46 5.64
N PRO A 96 -11.72 7.73 5.44
CA PRO A 96 -12.64 8.86 5.47
C PRO A 96 -13.85 8.66 4.56
N LEU A 97 -15.03 9.10 5.03
CA LEU A 97 -16.31 8.86 4.36
C LEU A 97 -16.31 9.36 2.91
N TYR A 98 -15.68 10.51 2.64
CA TYR A 98 -15.59 11.07 1.29
C TYR A 98 -14.83 10.15 0.32
N PHE A 99 -13.78 9.46 0.76
CA PHE A 99 -13.08 8.47 -0.07
C PHE A 99 -13.96 7.23 -0.32
N ARG A 100 -14.74 6.81 0.68
CA ARG A 100 -15.69 5.69 0.53
C ARG A 100 -16.81 6.02 -0.48
N ILE A 101 -17.37 7.23 -0.40
CA ILE A 101 -18.39 7.72 -1.35
C ILE A 101 -17.79 7.85 -2.75
N ALA A 102 -16.60 8.43 -2.89
CA ALA A 102 -15.90 8.54 -4.17
C ALA A 102 -15.64 7.18 -4.83
N GLY A 103 -15.32 6.15 -4.04
CA GLY A 103 -15.23 4.76 -4.51
C GLY A 103 -16.58 4.22 -5.00
N MET A 104 -17.65 4.42 -4.23
CA MET A 104 -18.99 3.93 -4.55
C MET A 104 -19.54 4.49 -5.88
N VAL A 105 -19.36 5.80 -6.11
CA VAL A 105 -19.80 6.45 -7.35
C VAL A 105 -18.79 6.30 -8.49
N HIS A 106 -17.71 5.53 -8.31
CA HIS A 106 -16.62 5.37 -9.27
C HIS A 106 -16.07 6.72 -9.76
N LEU A 107 -15.88 7.69 -8.86
CA LEU A 107 -15.50 9.07 -9.20
C LEU A 107 -14.25 9.14 -10.10
N HIS A 108 -13.32 8.19 -9.94
CA HIS A 108 -12.13 8.03 -10.78
C HIS A 108 -12.44 7.87 -12.29
N ARG A 109 -13.61 7.37 -12.67
CA ARG A 109 -14.06 7.27 -14.08
C ARG A 109 -14.47 8.61 -14.67
N PHE A 110 -14.84 9.56 -13.82
CA PHE A 110 -15.30 10.89 -14.21
C PHE A 110 -14.21 11.96 -14.12
N ILE A 111 -13.11 11.69 -13.41
CA ILE A 111 -11.99 12.62 -13.30
C ILE A 111 -11.08 12.46 -14.54
N PRO A 112 -10.90 13.51 -15.36
CA PRO A 112 -10.00 13.45 -16.49
C PRO A 112 -8.54 13.25 -16.04
N ILE A 113 -7.82 12.33 -16.68
CA ILE A 113 -6.40 12.05 -16.38
C ILE A 113 -5.54 13.33 -16.42
N LYS A 114 -5.89 14.29 -17.29
CA LYS A 114 -5.22 15.60 -17.40
C LYS A 114 -5.27 16.41 -16.09
N VAL A 115 -6.34 16.27 -15.30
CA VAL A 115 -6.51 16.98 -14.02
C VAL A 115 -5.61 16.36 -12.94
N ILE A 116 -5.47 15.03 -12.94
CA ILE A 116 -4.61 14.31 -11.97
C ILE A 116 -3.13 14.59 -12.25
N LYS A 117 -2.73 14.71 -13.52
CA LYS A 117 -1.34 14.98 -13.92
C LYS A 117 -0.90 16.43 -13.71
N LYS A 118 -1.84 17.36 -13.53
CA LYS A 118 -1.52 18.78 -13.33
C LYS A 118 -1.35 19.05 -11.85
N VAL A 119 -0.14 19.42 -11.43
CA VAL A 119 0.13 19.90 -10.07
C VAL A 119 -0.72 21.15 -9.85
N ASN A 120 -1.67 21.06 -8.92
CA ASN A 120 -2.61 22.11 -8.56
C ASN A 120 -2.88 22.08 -7.04
N SER A 121 -3.62 23.06 -6.52
CA SER A 121 -3.92 23.15 -5.09
C SER A 121 -4.63 21.91 -4.53
N PHE A 122 -5.44 21.22 -5.35
CA PHE A 122 -6.08 19.96 -4.98
C PHE A 122 -5.06 18.82 -4.83
N THR A 123 -4.09 18.68 -5.76
CA THR A 123 -3.03 17.67 -5.62
C THR A 123 -2.12 17.96 -4.43
N HIS A 124 -1.83 19.23 -4.14
CA HIS A 124 -1.06 19.62 -2.95
C HIS A 124 -1.76 19.26 -1.64
N TRP A 125 -3.07 19.52 -1.55
CA TRP A 125 -3.88 19.09 -0.41
C TRP A 125 -3.94 17.56 -0.31
N LEU A 126 -4.16 16.87 -1.44
CA LEU A 126 -4.30 15.41 -1.49
C LEU A 126 -3.02 14.67 -1.04
N PHE A 127 -1.86 15.16 -1.45
CA PHE A 127 -0.56 14.58 -1.09
C PHE A 127 0.08 15.23 0.15
N GLY A 128 -0.58 16.22 0.77
CA GLY A 128 -0.03 16.96 1.90
C GLY A 128 1.23 17.79 1.57
N THR A 129 1.48 18.05 0.29
CA THR A 129 2.65 18.82 -0.21
C THR A 129 2.35 20.32 -0.34
N GLY A 130 1.27 20.81 0.27
CA GLY A 130 0.87 22.22 0.27
C GLY A 130 1.57 23.09 1.32
N GLY A 131 2.62 22.58 1.97
CA GLY A 131 3.41 23.30 2.95
C GLY A 131 4.53 24.12 2.29
N ARG A 132 4.41 25.44 2.41
CA ARG A 132 5.41 26.52 2.27
C ARG A 132 6.87 26.07 2.08
N ASP A 133 7.45 26.49 0.95
CA ASP A 133 8.76 27.17 0.97
C ASP A 133 8.54 28.63 1.43
#